data_AF-A0A1G1M3C5-F1
#
_entry.id   AF-A0A1G1M3C5-F1
#
_cell.length_a   1.000
_cell.length_b   1.000
_cell.length_c   1.000
_cell.angle_alpha   90.00
_cell.angle_beta   90.00
_cell.angle_gamma   90.00
#
_symmetry.space_group_name_H-M   'P 1'
#
loop_
_entity.id
_entity.type
_entity.pdbx_description
1 polymer ?
#
loop_
_entity_poly.entity_id
_entity_poly.type
_entity_poly.pdbx_seq_one_letter_code
_entity_poly.pdbx_strand_id
1 'polypeptide(L)'
;MLRRELDREAERQKRYLPIVPIERKGVSKEDETRIGGLSPLIENGILVFPYGPESEIGDIEVLIEQLIYFPSSSVHDDGPDALEIAVHLAEKRAMSKPSYERVAQREARFEVGAF
;
A
#
# COMPACT_ATOMS: atom_id res chain seq x y z
N MET A 1 3.92 8.55 17.61
CA MET A 1 3.55 7.41 18.47
C MET A 1 4.00 6.09 17.86
N LEU A 2 3.58 5.78 16.62
CA LEU A 2 3.81 4.50 15.92
C LEU A 2 5.25 3.96 15.93
N ARG A 3 6.26 4.83 15.71
CA ARG A 3 7.66 4.40 15.65
C ARG A 3 8.18 3.82 16.97
N ARG A 4 7.77 4.39 18.11
CA ARG A 4 8.18 3.89 19.44
C ARG A 4 7.54 2.53 19.76
N GLU A 5 6.31 2.30 19.30
CA GLU A 5 5.63 1.01 19.44
C GLU A 5 6.36 -0.07 18.62
N LEU A 6 6.73 0.28 17.38
CA LEU A 6 7.41 -0.64 16.47
C LEU A 6 8.81 -1.00 16.97
N ASP A 7 9.56 -0.03 17.48
CA ASP A 7 10.89 -0.25 18.06
C ASP A 7 10.79 -1.16 19.31
N ARG A 8 9.77 -0.96 20.16
CA ARG A 8 9.53 -1.79 21.34
C ARG A 8 9.20 -3.24 20.98
N GLU A 9 8.38 -3.44 19.95
CA GLU A 9 8.03 -4.78 19.46
C GLU A 9 9.21 -5.44 18.74
N ALA A 10 10.04 -4.67 18.04
CA ALA A 10 11.26 -5.15 17.40
C ALA A 10 12.28 -5.66 18.43
N GLU A 11 12.44 -4.96 19.56
CA GLU A 11 13.24 -5.41 20.70
C GLU A 11 12.69 -6.71 21.30
N ARG A 12 11.35 -6.80 21.47
CA ARG A 12 10.68 -7.99 22.02
C ARG A 12 10.88 -9.23 21.13
N GLN A 13 10.75 -9.07 19.82
CA GLN A 13 10.80 -10.15 18.83
C GLN A 13 12.22 -10.41 18.30
N LYS A 14 13.21 -9.57 18.66
CA LYS A 14 14.56 -9.51 18.08
C LYS A 14 14.54 -9.45 16.54
N ARG A 15 13.53 -8.82 15.95
CA ARG A 15 13.35 -8.67 14.50
C ARG A 15 13.02 -7.22 14.18
N TYR A 16 13.87 -6.58 13.40
CA TYR A 16 13.67 -5.19 12.97
C TYR A 16 12.93 -5.15 11.64
N LEU A 17 11.82 -4.40 11.58
CA LEU A 17 11.15 -4.08 10.33
C LEU A 17 11.71 -2.74 9.81
N PRO A 18 12.26 -2.69 8.59
CA PRO A 18 12.73 -1.44 8.02
C PRO A 18 11.53 -0.52 7.74
N ILE A 19 11.49 0.63 8.41
CA ILE A 19 10.55 1.71 8.11
C ILE A 19 11.20 2.58 7.03
N VAL A 20 10.69 2.49 5.80
CA VAL A 20 11.16 3.34 4.70
C VAL A 20 10.11 4.42 4.45
N PRO A 21 10.43 5.71 4.65
CA PRO A 21 9.51 6.77 4.28
C PRO A 21 9.36 6.80 2.76
N ILE A 22 8.11 6.81 2.29
CA ILE A 22 7.82 7.04 0.88
C ILE A 22 7.68 8.55 0.71
N GLU A 23 8.78 9.21 0.31
CA GLU A 23 8.76 10.64 0.00
C GLU A 23 8.42 10.85 -1.48
N ARG A 24 7.28 11.48 -1.76
CA ARG A 24 7.00 12.05 -3.08
C ARG A 24 7.65 13.43 -3.17
N LYS A 25 8.79 13.52 -3.84
CA LYS A 25 9.44 14.81 -4.11
C LYS A 25 8.62 15.59 -5.13
N GLY A 26 8.26 16.84 -4.81
CA GLY A 26 7.70 17.80 -5.76
C GLY A 26 6.17 17.90 -5.83
N VAL A 27 5.44 17.20 -4.96
CA VAL A 27 3.98 17.34 -4.84
C VAL A 27 3.72 18.11 -3.55
N SER A 28 3.37 19.40 -3.65
CA SER A 28 2.82 20.15 -2.52
C SER A 28 1.56 19.42 -2.01
N LYS A 29 1.22 19.59 -0.73
CA LYS A 29 -0.03 19.12 -0.10
C LYS A 29 -1.27 19.86 -0.67
N GLU A 30 -1.36 19.96 -1.98
CA GLU A 30 -2.55 20.42 -2.67
C GLU A 30 -3.31 19.15 -2.97
N ASP A 31 -4.07 18.67 -1.98
CA ASP A 31 -4.77 17.39 -1.98
C ASP A 31 -5.67 17.24 -3.24
N GLU A 32 -6.15 18.36 -3.79
CA GLU A 32 -6.90 18.48 -5.03
C GLU A 32 -6.18 17.93 -6.27
N THR A 33 -4.86 18.12 -6.41
CA THR A 33 -4.13 17.57 -7.58
C THR A 33 -3.84 16.08 -7.47
N ARG A 34 -3.87 15.51 -6.26
CA ARG A 34 -3.60 14.08 -6.02
C ARG A 34 -4.76 13.20 -6.46
N ILE A 35 -5.99 13.53 -6.08
CA ILE A 35 -7.18 12.78 -6.51
C ILE A 35 -7.53 13.03 -7.97
N GLY A 36 -7.16 14.20 -8.53
CA GLY A 36 -7.38 14.48 -9.94
C GLY A 36 -6.82 13.40 -10.89
N GLY A 37 -5.73 12.72 -10.51
CA GLY A 37 -5.17 11.60 -11.26
C GLY A 37 -6.03 10.33 -11.26
N LEU A 38 -6.90 10.16 -10.26
CA LEU A 38 -7.80 9.00 -10.14
C LEU A 38 -9.04 9.13 -11.03
N SER A 39 -9.56 10.35 -11.23
CA SER A 39 -10.76 10.62 -12.04
C SER A 39 -10.75 9.92 -13.41
N PRO A 40 -9.71 10.09 -14.26
CA PRO A 40 -9.70 9.43 -15.57
C PRO A 40 -9.63 7.90 -15.46
N LEU A 41 -9.02 7.34 -14.42
CA LEU A 41 -8.97 5.89 -14.24
C LEU A 41 -10.34 5.31 -13.85
N ILE A 42 -11.08 6.03 -13.02
CA ILE A 42 -12.44 5.67 -12.61
C ILE A 42 -13.41 5.84 -13.78
N GLU A 43 -13.39 7.01 -14.43
CA GLU A 43 -14.29 7.34 -15.55
C GLU A 43 -14.11 6.39 -16.75
N ASN A 44 -12.88 5.96 -17.02
CA ASN A 44 -12.61 5.00 -18.10
C ASN A 44 -12.77 3.52 -17.66
N GLY A 45 -13.19 3.25 -16.41
CA GLY A 45 -13.39 1.90 -15.91
C GLY A 45 -12.11 1.07 -15.73
N ILE A 46 -10.95 1.72 -15.65
CA ILE A 46 -9.65 1.08 -15.37
C ILE A 46 -9.54 0.77 -13.87
N LEU A 47 -10.04 1.70 -13.03
CA LEU A 47 -10.17 1.53 -11.60
C LEU A 47 -11.65 1.30 -11.27
N VAL A 48 -11.97 0.12 -10.75
CA VAL A 48 -13.34 -0.29 -10.41
C VAL A 48 -13.42 -0.68 -8.95
N PHE A 49 -14.54 -0.33 -8.31
CA PHE A 49 -14.83 -0.69 -6.93
C PHE A 49 -15.83 -1.86 -6.91
N PRO A 50 -15.59 -2.92 -6.12
CA PRO A 50 -16.52 -4.03 -6.00
C PRO A 50 -17.86 -3.56 -5.39
N TYR A 51 -18.97 -4.15 -5.83
CA TYR A 51 -20.32 -3.85 -5.38
C TYR A 51 -21.10 -5.13 -5.08
N GLY A 52 -21.92 -5.13 -4.03
CA GLY A 52 -22.75 -6.27 -3.65
C GLY A 52 -22.10 -7.12 -2.56
N PRO A 53 -22.24 -8.47 -2.55
CA PRO A 53 -21.67 -9.30 -1.47
C PRO A 53 -20.14 -9.14 -1.31
N GLU A 54 -19.45 -8.76 -2.38
CA GLU A 54 -18.00 -8.50 -2.36
C GLU A 54 -17.64 -7.14 -1.76
N SER A 55 -18.59 -6.19 -1.67
CA SER A 55 -18.38 -4.92 -0.96
C SER A 55 -18.38 -5.09 0.56
N GLU A 56 -18.87 -6.22 1.08
CA GLU A 56 -18.74 -6.58 2.51
C GLU A 56 -17.31 -6.99 2.90
N ILE A 57 -16.45 -7.28 1.90
CA ILE A 57 -15.04 -7.61 2.12
C ILE A 57 -14.23 -6.30 2.21
N GLY A 58 -14.42 -5.58 3.32
CA GLY A 58 -13.65 -4.38 3.69
C GLY A 58 -14.46 -3.09 3.71
N ASP A 59 -13.76 -1.97 3.91
CA ASP A 59 -14.37 -0.64 4.13
C ASP A 59 -14.60 0.13 2.82
N ILE A 60 -15.12 -0.54 1.78
CA ILE A 60 -15.25 0.05 0.43
C ILE A 60 -16.30 1.17 0.38
N GLU A 61 -17.38 1.04 1.14
CA GLU A 61 -18.44 2.06 1.24
C GLU A 61 -17.89 3.34 1.87
N VAL A 62 -17.04 3.18 2.90
CA VAL A 62 -16.32 4.28 3.54
C VAL A 62 -15.36 4.93 2.55
N LEU A 63 -14.61 4.15 1.77
CA LEU A 63 -13.72 4.70 0.73
C LEU A 63 -14.50 5.50 -0.31
N ILE A 64 -15.66 5.00 -0.77
CA ILE A 64 -16.51 5.70 -1.73
C ILE A 64 -17.02 7.02 -1.12
N GLU A 65 -17.49 6.99 0.12
CA GLU A 65 -17.92 8.20 0.84
C GLU A 65 -16.79 9.24 0.91
N GLN A 66 -15.59 8.80 1.29
CA GLN A 66 -14.41 9.66 1.36
C GLN A 66 -14.05 10.29 0.01
N LEU A 67 -14.15 9.53 -1.09
CA LEU A 67 -13.91 10.02 -2.45
C LEU A 67 -14.99 11.04 -2.90
N ILE A 68 -16.26 10.80 -2.56
CA ILE A 68 -17.37 11.70 -2.93
C ILE A 68 -17.25 13.05 -2.22
N TYR A 69 -16.90 13.03 -0.93
CA TYR A 69 -16.84 14.25 -0.12
C TYR A 69 -15.51 14.99 -0.20
N PHE A 70 -14.57 14.54 -1.02
CA PHE A 70 -13.28 15.19 -1.14
C PHE A 70 -13.34 16.52 -1.93
N PRO A 71 -12.60 17.57 -1.55
CA PRO A 71 -11.83 17.72 -0.31
C PRO A 71 -12.71 18.31 0.81
N SER A 72 -13.19 17.48 1.72
CA SER A 72 -13.90 17.94 2.92
C SER A 72 -13.03 17.75 4.15
N SER A 73 -12.79 18.84 4.87
CA SER A 73 -12.11 18.82 6.17
C SER A 73 -12.85 18.02 7.26
N SER A 74 -14.11 17.64 7.04
CA SER A 74 -14.92 16.87 7.99
C SER A 74 -14.93 15.37 7.72
N VAL A 75 -14.27 14.91 6.65
CA VAL A 75 -14.22 13.50 6.23
C VAL A 75 -12.75 13.09 6.14
N HIS A 76 -12.44 11.87 6.59
CA HIS A 76 -11.06 11.36 6.56
C HIS A 76 -10.56 11.18 5.12
N ASP A 77 -9.31 11.53 4.88
CA ASP A 77 -8.62 11.45 3.58
C ASP A 77 -7.70 10.22 3.45
N ASP A 78 -7.53 9.45 4.53
CA ASP A 78 -6.61 8.30 4.59
C ASP A 78 -6.88 7.25 3.50
N GLY A 79 -8.15 6.98 3.19
CA GLY A 79 -8.55 6.02 2.15
C GLY A 79 -8.20 6.50 0.74
N PRO A 80 -8.65 7.70 0.32
CA PRO A 80 -8.24 8.31 -0.93
C PRO A 80 -6.72 8.44 -1.09
N ASP A 81 -6.00 8.83 -0.03
CA ASP A 81 -4.54 8.92 -0.05
C ASP A 81 -3.89 7.54 -0.25
N ALA A 82 -4.37 6.51 0.45
CA ALA A 82 -3.87 5.14 0.27
C ALA A 82 -4.11 4.62 -1.15
N LEU A 83 -5.28 4.91 -1.73
CA LEU A 83 -5.64 4.53 -3.09
C LEU A 83 -4.71 5.18 -4.12
N GLU A 84 -4.45 6.48 -3.97
CA GLU A 84 -3.58 7.25 -4.86
C GLU A 84 -2.13 6.72 -4.83
N ILE A 85 -1.61 6.40 -3.64
CA ILE A 85 -0.31 5.74 -3.52
C ILE A 85 -0.31 4.36 -4.18
N ALA A 86 -1.36 3.56 -4.00
CA ALA A 86 -1.45 2.22 -4.59
C ALA A 86 -1.44 2.28 -6.13
N VAL A 87 -2.21 3.20 -6.73
CA VAL A 87 -2.24 3.44 -8.18
C VAL A 87 -0.87 3.83 -8.70
N HIS A 88 -0.22 4.80 -8.06
CA HIS A 88 1.12 5.23 -8.47
C HIS A 88 2.15 4.10 -8.40
N LEU A 89 2.09 3.26 -7.37
CA LEU A 89 2.97 2.09 -7.25
C LEU A 89 2.68 1.06 -8.35
N ALA A 90 1.41 0.83 -8.69
CA ALA A 90 1.02 -0.06 -9.76
C ALA A 90 1.54 0.42 -11.12
N GLU A 91 1.38 1.70 -11.44
CA GLU A 91 1.88 2.33 -12.66
C GLU A 91 3.41 2.24 -12.75
N LYS A 92 4.12 2.62 -11.68
CA LYS A 92 5.58 2.56 -11.62
C LYS A 92 6.11 1.14 -11.79
N ARG A 93 5.42 0.15 -11.21
CA ARG A 93 5.83 -1.25 -11.29
C ARG A 93 5.58 -1.85 -12.66
N ALA A 94 4.46 -1.49 -13.32
CA ALA A 94 4.18 -1.88 -14.70
C ALA A 94 5.29 -1.44 -15.67
N MET A 95 5.97 -0.32 -15.37
CA MET A 95 7.07 0.20 -16.17
C MET A 95 8.43 -0.46 -15.89
N SER A 96 8.54 -1.36 -14.90
CA SER A 96 9.81 -1.96 -14.48
C SER A 96 9.92 -3.44 -14.84
N LYS A 97 11.05 -3.86 -15.44
CA LYS A 97 11.37 -5.29 -15.62
C LYS A 97 11.55 -5.91 -14.23
N PRO A 98 10.80 -6.96 -13.85
CA PRO A 98 11.00 -7.59 -12.56
C PRO A 98 12.40 -8.20 -12.52
N SER A 99 13.21 -7.74 -11.57
CA SER A 99 14.52 -8.31 -11.25
C SER A 99 14.34 -9.20 -10.02
N TYR A 100 14.77 -10.45 -10.12
CA TYR A 100 14.80 -11.37 -8.98
C TYR A 100 16.18 -11.99 -8.89
N GLU A 101 16.76 -11.92 -7.70
CA GLU A 101 17.99 -12.62 -7.34
C GLU A 101 17.61 -13.96 -6.72
N ARG A 102 18.09 -15.07 -7.30
CA ARG A 102 17.84 -16.39 -6.74
C ARG A 102 18.62 -16.51 -5.43
N VAL A 103 17.92 -16.76 -4.34
CA VAL A 103 18.58 -17.15 -3.10
C VAL A 103 19.21 -18.53 -3.33
N ALA A 104 20.51 -18.65 -3.04
CA ALA A 104 21.21 -19.92 -3.15
C ALA A 104 20.46 -21.00 -2.35
N GLN A 105 20.17 -22.12 -3.00
CA GLN A 105 19.49 -23.24 -2.37
C GLN A 105 20.37 -23.73 -1.22
N ARG A 106 19.86 -23.68 0.03
CA ARG A 106 20.57 -24.28 1.17
C ARG A 106 20.79 -25.76 0.86
N GLU A 107 22.03 -26.20 0.78
CA GLU A 107 22.35 -27.63 0.80
C GLU A 107 21.81 -28.19 2.13
N ALA A 108 20.76 -29.00 2.04
CA ALA A 108 20.26 -29.74 3.18
C ALA A 108 21.33 -30.75 3.59
N ARG A 109 22.12 -30.40 4.61
CA ARG A 109 22.97 -31.36 5.31
C ARG A 109 22.07 -32.22 6.18
N PHE A 110 21.60 -33.33 5.62
CA PHE A 110 21.09 -34.42 6.42
C PHE A 110 22.30 -35.08 7.08
N GLU A 111 22.56 -34.75 8.34
CA GLU A 111 23.44 -35.58 9.16
C GLU A 111 22.73 -36.93 9.35
N VAL A 112 23.24 -37.96 8.68
CA VAL A 112 22.82 -39.34 8.88
C VAL A 112 23.29 -39.74 10.28
N GLY A 113 22.36 -39.68 11.23
CA GLY A 113 22.56 -40.16 12.59
C GLY A 113 22.80 -41.67 12.65
N ALA A 114 23.78 -42.02 13.46
CA ALA A 114 24.31 -43.34 13.82
C ALA A 114 23.29 -44.50 13.88
N PHE A 115 23.69 -45.63 13.28
CA PHE A 115 23.24 -46.97 13.65
C PHE A 115 24.12 -47.52 14.79
#